data_AF-R9JSZ0-F1
#
_entry.id   AF-R9JSZ0-F1
#
_cell.length_a   1.000
_cell.length_b   1.000
_cell.length_c   1.000
_cell.angle_alpha   90.00
_cell.angle_beta   90.00
_cell.angle_gamma   90.00
#
_symmetry.space_group_name_H-M   'P 1'
#
loop_
_entity.id
_entity.type
_entity.pdbx_description
1 polymer ?
#
loop_
_entity_poly.entity_id
_entity_poly.type
_entity_poly.pdbx_seq_one_letter_code
_entity_poly.pdbx_strand_id
1 'polypeptide(L)'
;MDCKEAQRCIHLFLKDELDLDTAYQFVEHISSCSECMEELTVEYLLLEGISRLENAEDIDVQSELEDRLNRTITRKKLYKQLKAGLFLVGSMIVCMFLLGGV
;
A
#
# COMPACT_ATOMS: atom_id res chain seq x y z
N MET A 1 10.63 1.71 -7.62
CA MET A 1 10.16 1.94 -9.00
C MET A 1 10.54 3.33 -9.49
N ASP A 2 10.56 3.52 -10.80
CA ASP A 2 10.76 4.82 -11.45
C ASP A 2 9.41 5.53 -11.78
N CYS A 3 9.47 6.77 -12.28
CA CYS A 3 8.26 7.54 -12.59
C CYS A 3 7.38 6.83 -13.62
N LYS A 4 7.97 6.21 -14.65
CA LYS A 4 7.21 5.57 -15.73
C LYS A 4 6.48 4.32 -15.24
N GLU A 5 7.11 3.55 -14.36
CA GLU A 5 6.49 2.43 -13.67
C GLU A 5 5.38 2.91 -12.74
N ALA A 6 5.64 3.97 -11.95
CA ALA A 6 4.66 4.55 -11.05
C ALA A 6 3.40 5.01 -11.82
N GLN A 7 3.56 5.77 -12.90
CA GLN A 7 2.47 6.24 -13.76
C GLN A 7 1.56 5.10 -14.26
N ARG A 8 2.15 3.96 -14.63
CA ARG A 8 1.38 2.78 -15.09
C ARG A 8 0.63 2.08 -13.96
N CYS A 9 1.09 2.25 -12.73
CA CYS A 9 0.50 1.66 -11.53
C CYS A 9 -0.64 2.50 -10.96
N ILE A 10 -0.83 3.77 -11.36
CA ILE A 10 -1.82 4.69 -10.76
C ILE A 10 -3.23 4.10 -10.81
N HIS A 11 -3.73 3.74 -12.00
CA HIS A 11 -5.06 3.13 -12.14
C HIS A 11 -5.26 1.85 -11.33
N LEU A 12 -4.23 1.00 -11.25
CA LEU A 12 -4.28 -0.26 -10.49
C LEU A 12 -4.27 0.00 -8.98
N PHE A 13 -3.51 1.01 -8.55
CA PHE A 13 -3.48 1.45 -7.17
C PHE A 13 -4.84 2.00 -6.73
N LEU A 14 -5.48 2.85 -7.55
CA LEU A 14 -6.79 3.42 -7.28
C LEU A 14 -7.91 2.37 -7.19
N LYS A 15 -7.75 1.22 -7.86
CA LYS A 15 -8.68 0.08 -7.80
C LYS A 15 -8.36 -0.95 -6.71
N ASP A 16 -7.31 -0.70 -5.91
CA ASP A 16 -6.80 -1.66 -4.92
C ASP A 16 -6.40 -3.03 -5.56
N GLU A 17 -5.90 -3.01 -6.80
CA GLU A 17 -5.52 -4.19 -7.61
C GLU A 17 -4.02 -4.49 -7.64
N LEU A 18 -3.18 -3.65 -7.00
CA LEU A 18 -1.75 -3.90 -6.88
C LEU A 18 -1.45 -4.96 -5.82
N ASP A 19 -0.45 -5.80 -6.07
CA ASP A 19 0.12 -6.64 -5.02
C ASP A 19 0.83 -5.80 -3.96
N LEU A 20 1.01 -6.41 -2.78
CA LEU A 20 1.53 -5.73 -1.59
C LEU A 20 2.93 -5.12 -1.77
N ASP A 21 3.82 -5.75 -2.55
CA ASP A 21 5.18 -5.25 -2.73
C ASP A 21 5.19 -4.09 -3.73
N THR A 22 4.47 -4.23 -4.85
CA THR A 22 4.32 -3.18 -5.85
C THR A 22 3.61 -1.95 -5.29
N ALA A 23 2.55 -2.14 -4.51
CA ALA A 23 1.86 -1.03 -3.83
C ALA A 23 2.78 -0.28 -2.86
N TYR A 24 3.68 -0.99 -2.16
CA TYR A 24 4.65 -0.34 -1.28
C TYR A 24 5.66 0.50 -2.06
N GLN A 25 6.26 -0.07 -3.11
CA GLN A 25 7.22 0.63 -3.95
C GLN A 25 6.59 1.85 -4.63
N PHE A 26 5.30 1.77 -4.98
CA PHE A 26 4.52 2.85 -5.55
C PHE A 26 4.35 4.02 -4.58
N VAL A 27 3.91 3.72 -3.35
CA VAL A 27 3.72 4.73 -2.31
C VAL A 27 5.04 5.40 -1.94
N GLU A 28 6.14 4.64 -1.85
CA GLU A 28 7.47 5.19 -1.57
C GLU A 28 7.94 6.17 -2.65
N HIS A 29 7.69 5.84 -3.92
CA HIS A 29 8.01 6.71 -5.05
C HIS A 29 7.14 7.98 -5.05
N ILE A 30 5.82 7.83 -4.98
CA ILE A 30 4.89 8.99 -5.04
C ILE A 30 5.08 9.94 -3.87
N SER A 31 5.42 9.42 -2.68
CA SER A 31 5.67 10.26 -1.50
C SER A 31 6.94 11.11 -1.61
N SER A 32 7.83 10.78 -2.55
CA SER A 32 9.09 11.50 -2.79
C SER A 32 9.15 12.22 -4.15
N CYS A 33 8.15 12.03 -5.01
CA CYS A 33 8.07 12.62 -6.34
C CYS A 33 6.79 13.46 -6.51
N SER A 34 6.94 14.78 -6.55
CA SER A 34 5.80 15.70 -6.69
C SER A 34 5.04 15.56 -8.00
N GLU A 35 5.73 15.24 -9.10
CA GLU A 35 5.12 15.04 -10.42
C GLU A 35 4.19 13.82 -10.43
N CYS A 36 4.65 12.67 -9.95
CA CYS A 36 3.82 11.47 -9.85
C CYS A 36 2.68 11.62 -8.83
N MET A 37 2.88 12.42 -7.78
CA MET A 37 1.80 12.78 -6.83
C MET A 37 0.72 13.63 -7.50
N GLU A 38 1.11 14.62 -8.31
CA GLU A 38 0.17 15.45 -9.07
C GLU A 38 -0.66 14.58 -10.04
N GLU A 39 -0.01 13.66 -10.77
CA GLU A 39 -0.72 12.75 -11.68
C GLU A 39 -1.69 11.81 -10.97
N LEU A 40 -1.28 11.21 -9.84
CA LEU A 40 -2.18 10.42 -8.99
C LEU A 40 -3.38 11.25 -8.53
N THR A 41 -3.15 12.51 -8.14
CA THR A 41 -4.21 13.42 -7.68
C THR A 41 -5.20 13.71 -8.81
N VAL A 42 -4.71 13.98 -10.02
CA VAL A 42 -5.55 14.23 -11.19
C VAL A 42 -6.38 12.99 -11.53
N GLU A 43 -5.78 11.80 -11.59
CA GLU A 43 -6.53 10.56 -11.84
C GLU A 43 -7.57 10.28 -10.77
N TYR A 44 -7.22 10.46 -9.49
CA TYR A 44 -8.16 10.31 -8.39
C TYR A 44 -9.35 11.26 -8.56
N LEU A 45 -9.10 12.53 -8.86
CA LEU A 45 -10.15 13.53 -9.10
C LEU A 45 -10.97 13.24 -10.36
N LEU A 46 -10.43 12.58 -11.38
CA LEU A 46 -11.19 12.15 -12.55
C LEU A 46 -12.12 10.97 -12.22
N LEU A 47 -11.64 10.01 -11.43
CA LEU A 47 -12.45 8.89 -10.95
C LEU A 47 -13.55 9.40 -9.99
N GLU A 48 -13.20 10.28 -9.06
CA GLU A 48 -14.13 10.86 -8.08
C GLU A 48 -14.98 11.99 -8.69
N GLY A 49 -14.54 12.59 -9.79
CA GLY A 49 -15.22 13.68 -10.49
C GLY A 49 -16.58 13.27 -11.06
N ILE A 50 -16.82 11.97 -11.26
CA ILE A 50 -18.13 11.41 -11.63
C ILE A 50 -19.08 11.33 -10.42
N SER A 51 -18.55 11.32 -9.19
CA SER A 51 -19.32 11.29 -7.94
C SER A 51 -19.91 12.66 -7.56
N ARG A 52 -19.30 13.76 -8.07
CA ARG A 52 -19.59 15.14 -7.62
C ARG A 52 -20.71 15.88 -8.36
N LEU A 53 -21.36 15.30 -9.36
CA LEU A 53 -22.54 15.94 -9.99
C LEU A 53 -23.84 15.72 -9.19
N GLU A 54 -23.84 14.86 -8.17
CA GLU A 54 -25.09 14.48 -7.49
C GLU A 54 -25.18 14.84 -6.00
N ASN A 55 -24.08 15.10 -5.28
CA ASN A 55 -24.16 15.42 -3.84
C ASN A 55 -23.20 16.55 -3.43
N ALA A 56 -23.79 17.66 -3.00
CA ALA A 56 -23.13 18.84 -2.46
C ALA A 56 -22.68 18.60 -1.00
N GLU A 57 -21.75 17.67 -0.80
CA GLU A 57 -21.07 17.50 0.49
C GLU A 57 -19.58 17.77 0.29
N ASP A 58 -19.06 18.72 1.08
CA ASP A 58 -17.69 19.21 1.04
C ASP A 58 -16.79 18.14 1.71
N ILE A 59 -16.49 17.07 0.95
CA ILE A 59 -15.60 16.01 1.40
C ILE A 59 -14.16 16.46 1.15
N ASP A 60 -13.38 16.55 2.23
CA ASP A 60 -11.96 16.84 2.21
C ASP A 60 -11.16 15.67 1.63
N VAL A 61 -11.16 15.58 0.30
CA VAL A 61 -10.51 14.53 -0.50
C VAL A 61 -9.03 14.32 -0.13
N GLN A 62 -8.35 15.37 0.34
CA GLN A 62 -6.94 15.29 0.70
C GLN A 62 -6.73 14.45 1.97
N SER A 63 -7.56 14.64 3.01
CA SER A 63 -7.39 13.89 4.26
C SER A 63 -7.71 12.40 4.12
N GLU A 64 -8.69 12.04 3.28
CA GLU A 64 -9.01 10.62 3.03
C GLU A 64 -7.90 9.90 2.23
N LEU A 65 -7.25 10.60 1.30
CA LEU A 65 -6.09 10.09 0.57
C LEU A 65 -4.91 9.85 1.51
N GLU A 66 -4.62 10.80 2.41
CA GLU A 66 -3.59 10.66 3.44
C GLU A 66 -3.87 9.48 4.38
N ASP A 67 -5.13 9.30 4.79
CA ASP A 67 -5.55 8.17 5.62
C ASP A 67 -5.39 6.82 4.91
N ARG A 68 -5.72 6.76 3.61
CA ARG A 68 -5.49 5.56 2.78
C ARG A 68 -3.99 5.23 2.68
N LEU A 69 -3.13 6.22 2.46
CA LEU A 69 -1.68 6.05 2.43
C LEU A 69 -1.15 5.54 3.78
N ASN A 70 -1.57 6.15 4.88
CA ASN A 70 -1.16 5.78 6.24
C ASN A 70 -1.61 4.37 6.64
N ARG A 71 -2.81 3.95 6.23
CA ARG A 71 -3.32 2.58 6.48
C ARG A 71 -2.49 1.52 5.77
N THR A 72 -2.06 1.79 4.53
CA THR A 72 -1.18 0.89 3.76
C THR A 72 0.19 0.73 4.42
N ILE A 73 0.76 1.84 4.93
CA ILE A 73 2.02 1.83 5.69
C ILE A 73 1.88 1.02 7.01
N THR A 74 0.76 1.17 7.72
CA THR A 74 0.57 0.53 9.04
C THR A 74 0.37 -0.97 8.94
N ARG A 75 -0.33 -1.44 7.89
CA ARG A 75 -0.55 -2.87 7.63
C ARG A 75 0.77 -3.64 7.44
N LYS A 76 1.82 -2.96 6.95
CA LYS A 76 3.19 -3.49 6.78
C LYS A 76 3.86 -3.88 8.10
N LYS A 77 3.62 -3.13 9.18
CA LYS A 77 4.22 -3.44 10.49
C LYS A 77 3.67 -4.75 11.04
N LEU A 78 2.36 -4.97 10.99
CA LEU A 78 1.74 -6.19 11.51
C LEU A 78 2.15 -7.43 10.72
N TYR A 79 2.14 -7.37 9.37
CA TYR A 79 2.50 -8.50 8.54
C TYR A 79 3.97 -8.92 8.72
N LYS A 80 4.90 -7.96 8.82
CA LYS A 80 6.32 -8.23 9.05
C LYS A 80 6.57 -8.88 10.43
N GLN A 81 5.87 -8.41 11.47
CA GLN A 81 5.98 -8.97 12.83
C GLN A 81 5.41 -10.39 12.90
N LEU A 82 4.25 -10.66 12.26
CA LEU A 82 3.64 -12.00 12.21
C LEU A 82 4.51 -13.00 11.45
N LYS A 83 5.07 -12.61 10.29
CA LYS A 83 5.94 -13.47 9.48
C LYS A 83 7.26 -13.80 10.18
N ALA A 84 7.84 -12.84 10.91
CA ALA A 84 9.03 -13.06 11.73
C ALA A 84 8.74 -14.02 12.90
N GLY A 85 7.61 -13.84 13.60
CA GLY A 85 7.19 -14.75 14.66
C GLY A 85 6.98 -16.19 14.18
N LEU A 86 6.33 -16.38 13.03
CA LEU A 86 6.10 -17.70 12.44
C LEU A 86 7.42 -18.41 12.08
N PHE A 87 8.40 -17.69 11.54
CA PHE A 87 9.72 -18.24 11.22
C PHE A 87 10.48 -18.69 12.47
N LEU A 88 10.44 -17.91 13.54
CA LEU A 88 11.09 -18.26 14.82
C LEU A 88 10.46 -19.50 15.45
N VAL A 89 9.13 -19.59 15.47
CA VAL A 89 8.42 -20.76 16.01
C VAL A 89 8.73 -22.02 15.17
N GLY A 90 8.71 -21.91 13.83
CA GLY A 90 9.09 -23.01 12.95
C GLY A 90 10.52 -23.49 13.16
N SER A 91 11.47 -22.57 13.31
CA SER A 91 12.87 -22.89 13.61
C SER A 91 13.03 -23.60 14.96
N MET A 92 12.31 -23.17 16.00
CA MET A 92 12.36 -23.79 17.33
C MET A 92 11.83 -25.23 17.31
N ILE A 93 10.74 -25.48 16.56
CA ILE A 93 10.16 -26.80 16.39
C ILE A 93 11.15 -27.73 15.70
N VAL A 94 11.77 -27.28 14.59
CA VAL A 94 12.79 -28.05 13.87
C VAL A 94 13.99 -28.36 14.76
N CYS A 95 14.47 -27.39 15.55
CA CYS A 95 15.55 -27.61 16.51
C CYS A 95 15.17 -28.64 17.59
N MET A 96 13.95 -28.61 18.11
CA MET A 96 13.48 -29.59 19.09
C MET A 96 13.42 -31.01 18.50
N PHE A 97 12.98 -31.16 17.25
CA PHE A 97 12.98 -32.47 16.58
C PHE A 97 14.40 -32.98 16.29
N LEU A 98 15.34 -32.10 15.92
CA LEU A 98 16.73 -32.49 15.65
C LEU A 98 17.53 -32.81 16.92
N LEU A 99 17.24 -32.14 18.04
CA LEU A 99 17.93 -32.35 19.32
C LEU A 99 17.27 -33.46 20.18
N GLY A 100 15.97 -33.72 19.98
CA GLY A 100 15.21 -34.74 20.71
C GLY A 100 15.14 -36.11 20.01
N GLY A 101 15.69 -36.24 18.81
CA GLY A 101 15.79 -37.51 18.09
C GLY A 101 17.04 -38.30 18.46
N VAL A 102 17.00 -39.00 19.59
CA VAL A 102 17.87 -40.13 19.97
C VAL A 102 17.03 -41.28 20.49
#